data_AF-A0A7J9ZWY9-F1
#
_entry.id   AF-A0A7J9ZWY9-F1
#
_cell.length_a   1.000
_cell.length_b   1.000
_cell.length_c   1.000
_cell.angle_alpha   90.00
_cell.angle_beta   90.00
_cell.angle_gamma   90.00
#
_symmetry.space_group_name_H-M   'P 1'
#
loop_
_entity.id
_entity.type
_entity.pdbx_description
1 polymer ?
#
loop_
_entity_poly.entity_id
_entity_poly.type
_entity_poly.pdbx_seq_one_letter_code
_entity_poly.pdbx_strand_id
1 'polypeptide(L)'
;SIDLPEAAVAIQVSGSFGSRQEEAQRLGRLLRPKRDGKTARFYAVIARDTLDQEYASHRQRFLAEQGYAYRITDSDDILTGDET
;
A
#
# COMPACT_ATOMS: atom_id res chain seq x y z
N SER A 1 18.69 -6.10 -2.99
CA SER A 1 17.41 -6.13 -3.74
C SER A 1 16.85 -7.53 -3.66
N ILE A 2 15.64 -7.70 -3.11
CA ILE A 2 14.90 -8.96 -3.22
C ILE A 2 14.14 -8.92 -4.55
N ASP A 3 14.25 -9.98 -5.34
CA ASP A 3 13.38 -10.17 -6.48
C ASP A 3 12.00 -10.59 -5.99
N LEU A 4 11.07 -9.64 -6.04
CA LEU A 4 9.67 -9.95 -5.88
C LEU A 4 9.19 -10.58 -7.21
N PRO A 5 8.58 -11.77 -7.20
CA PRO A 5 7.87 -12.29 -8.37
C PRO A 5 6.79 -11.28 -8.80
N GLU A 6 6.19 -11.42 -9.98
CA GLU A 6 5.06 -10.57 -10.41
C GLU A 6 3.86 -10.72 -9.46
N ALA A 7 3.89 -10.09 -8.30
CA ALA A 7 2.89 -10.17 -7.26
C ALA A 7 1.70 -9.31 -7.67
N ALA A 8 0.49 -9.88 -7.71
CA ALA A 8 -0.73 -9.11 -8.00
C ALA A 8 -1.25 -8.40 -6.74
N VAL A 9 -0.81 -8.87 -5.57
CA VAL A 9 -1.18 -8.34 -4.27
C VAL A 9 0.06 -8.29 -3.40
N ALA A 10 0.29 -7.20 -2.68
CA ALA A 10 1.20 -7.18 -1.55
C ALA A 10 0.52 -6.55 -0.33
N ILE A 11 0.93 -7.04 0.85
CA ILE A 11 0.44 -6.57 2.14
C ILE A 11 1.66 -6.18 2.97
N GLN A 12 1.64 -4.96 3.53
CA GLN A 12 2.61 -4.47 4.49
C GLN A 12 1.93 -4.35 5.86
N VAL A 13 2.46 -5.01 6.88
CA VAL A 13 1.83 -5.10 8.21
C VAL A 13 2.43 -4.10 9.22
N SER A 14 3.59 -3.51 8.94
CA SER A 14 4.23 -2.50 9.79
C SER A 14 4.99 -1.46 8.96
N GLY A 15 4.88 -0.19 9.36
CA GLY A 15 5.44 0.96 8.64
C GLY A 15 6.89 1.30 8.99
N SER A 16 7.47 0.66 10.02
CA SER A 16 8.75 1.08 10.60
C SER A 16 10.01 0.62 9.84
N PHE A 17 9.88 0.05 8.64
CA PHE A 17 11.00 -0.59 7.94
C PHE A 17 11.46 0.17 6.69
N GLY A 18 12.73 0.56 6.65
CA GLY A 18 13.39 1.18 5.49
C GLY A 18 13.21 2.70 5.39
N SER A 19 13.92 3.32 4.44
CA SER A 19 13.73 4.75 4.15
C SER A 19 12.50 5.00 3.29
N ARG A 20 11.92 6.21 3.35
CA ARG A 20 10.82 6.62 2.44
C ARG A 20 11.15 6.39 0.96
N GLN A 21 12.42 6.57 0.59
CA GLN A 21 12.91 6.36 -0.77
C GLN A 21 12.92 4.88 -1.17
N GLU A 22 13.30 3.99 -0.25
CA GLU A 22 13.29 2.55 -0.46
C GLU A 22 11.85 2.01 -0.61
N GLU A 23 10.93 2.48 0.23
CA GLU A 23 9.51 2.14 0.16
C GLU A 23 8.89 2.60 -1.17
N ALA A 24 9.15 3.84 -1.57
CA ALA A 24 8.73 4.39 -2.86
C ALA A 24 9.22 3.55 -4.05
N GLN A 25 10.50 3.16 -4.04
CA GLN A 25 11.07 2.35 -5.11
C GLN A 25 10.45 0.94 -5.15
N ARG A 26 10.20 0.34 -3.98
CA ARG A 26 9.51 -0.97 -3.88
C ARG A 26 8.07 -0.90 -4.38
N LEU A 27 7.33 0.14 -4.00
CA LEU A 27 5.95 0.37 -4.44
C LEU A 27 5.86 0.56 -5.96
N GLY A 28 6.77 1.35 -6.56
CA GLY A 28 6.80 1.54 -8.01
C GLY A 28 7.05 0.25 -8.80
N ARG A 29 7.89 -0.65 -8.26
CA ARG A 29 8.11 -1.99 -8.87
C ARG A 29 6.88 -2.88 -8.75
N LEU A 30 6.19 -2.82 -7.62
CA LEU A 30 5.01 -3.63 -7.36
C LEU A 30 3.79 -3.20 -8.17
N LEU A 31 3.56 -1.88 -8.27
CA LEU A 31 2.35 -1.31 -8.86
C LEU A 31 2.47 -1.05 -10.37
N ARG A 32 3.57 -1.45 -11.00
CA ARG A 32 3.76 -1.33 -12.46
C ARG A 32 2.67 -2.10 -13.21
N PRO A 33 2.11 -1.54 -14.31
CA PRO A 33 1.19 -2.27 -15.18
C PRO A 33 1.77 -3.61 -15.63
N LYS A 34 0.98 -4.67 -15.48
CA LYS A 34 1.36 -6.03 -15.87
C LYS A 34 0.97 -6.34 -17.30
N ARG A 35 1.74 -7.21 -17.96
CA ARG A 35 1.50 -7.60 -19.37
C ARG A 35 0.19 -8.35 -19.56
N ASP A 36 -0.30 -9.01 -18.51
CA ASP A 36 -1.58 -9.73 -18.50
C ASP A 36 -2.79 -8.84 -18.17
N GLY A 37 -2.58 -7.52 -18.05
CA GLY A 37 -3.63 -6.55 -17.75
C GLY A 37 -4.15 -6.60 -16.32
N LYS A 38 -3.61 -7.46 -15.45
CA LYS A 38 -4.06 -7.55 -14.05
C LYS A 38 -3.61 -6.33 -13.27
N THR A 39 -4.55 -5.76 -12.53
CA THR A 39 -4.29 -4.67 -11.58
C THR A 39 -3.52 -5.20 -10.39
N ALA A 40 -2.38 -4.57 -10.08
CA ALA A 40 -1.67 -4.79 -8.84
C ALA A 40 -2.38 -4.03 -7.70
N ARG A 41 -2.51 -4.68 -6.53
CA ARG A 41 -3.06 -4.08 -5.32
C ARG A 41 -2.03 -4.08 -4.21
N PHE A 42 -1.96 -2.98 -3.48
CA PHE A 42 -1.11 -2.82 -2.31
C PHE A 42 -1.99 -2.49 -1.11
N TYR A 43 -1.84 -3.25 -0.04
CA TYR A 43 -2.51 -3.02 1.24
C TYR A 43 -1.46 -2.71 2.30
N ALA A 44 -1.71 -1.69 3.11
CA ALA A 44 -0.94 -1.40 4.31
C ALA A 44 -1.87 -1.51 5.52
N VAL A 45 -1.52 -2.36 6.49
CA VAL A 45 -2.19 -2.44 7.78
C VAL A 45 -1.57 -1.39 8.68
N ILE A 46 -2.41 -0.52 9.23
CA ILE A 46 -1.99 0.62 10.04
C ILE A 46 -2.58 0.46 11.44
N ALA A 47 -1.72 0.45 12.45
CA ALA A 47 -2.18 0.51 13.83
C ALA A 47 -2.65 1.93 14.17
N ARG A 48 -3.91 2.08 14.56
CA ARG A 48 -4.49 3.37 14.99
C ARG A 48 -3.78 3.88 16.25
N ASP A 49 -3.67 5.19 16.38
CA ASP A 49 -3.08 5.87 17.55
C ASP A 49 -1.61 5.50 17.78
N THR A 50 -0.91 5.16 16.69
CA THR A 50 0.53 4.90 16.67
C THR A 50 1.22 5.72 15.60
N LEU A 51 2.56 5.70 15.62
CA LEU A 51 3.40 6.34 14.60
C LEU A 51 3.11 5.84 13.17
N ASP A 52 2.51 4.65 13.01
CA ASP A 52 2.14 4.11 11.70
C ASP A 52 1.14 5.02 10.96
N GLN A 53 0.30 5.79 11.66
CA GLN A 53 -0.63 6.73 11.03
C GLN A 53 0.09 7.90 10.34
N GLU A 54 1.18 8.38 10.92
CA GLU A 54 1.99 9.43 10.33
C GLU A 54 2.69 8.90 9.05
N TYR A 55 3.22 7.68 9.11
CA TYR A 55 3.79 7.02 7.94
C TYR A 55 2.74 6.77 6.84
N ALA A 56 1.52 6.35 7.21
CA ALA A 56 0.41 6.18 6.28
C ALA A 56 0.03 7.48 5.58
N SER A 57 0.00 8.59 6.33
CA SER A 57 -0.32 9.91 5.79
C SER A 57 0.71 10.39 4.76
N HIS A 58 2.00 10.19 5.06
CA HIS A 58 3.09 10.47 4.12
C HIS A 58 3.00 9.59 2.86
N ARG A 59 2.71 8.29 3.02
CA ARG A 59 2.55 7.36 1.90
C ARG A 59 1.37 7.72 1.00
N GLN A 60 0.22 8.05 1.60
CA GLN A 60 -0.96 8.49 0.86
C GLN A 60 -0.63 9.69 -0.03
N ARG A 61 0.03 10.71 0.54
CA ARG A 61 0.42 11.91 -0.21
C ARG A 61 1.35 11.55 -1.38
N PHE A 62 2.40 10.77 -1.11
CA PHE A 62 3.34 10.35 -2.14
C PHE A 62 2.65 9.58 -3.27
N LEU A 63 1.81 8.60 -2.95
CA LEU A 63 1.09 7.80 -3.94
C LEU A 63 0.10 8.64 -4.76
N ALA A 64 -0.62 9.56 -4.12
CA ALA A 64 -1.53 10.47 -4.79
C ALA A 64 -0.79 11.42 -5.75
N GLU A 65 0.37 11.95 -5.35
CA GLU A 65 1.24 12.78 -6.21
C GLU A 65 1.74 12.02 -7.45
N GLN A 66 1.86 10.68 -7.38
CA GLN A 66 2.20 9.83 -8.51
C GLN A 66 0.98 9.33 -9.31
N GLY A 67 -0.24 9.74 -8.94
CA GLY A 67 -1.48 9.39 -9.64
C GLY A 67 -2.07 8.03 -9.28
N TYR A 68 -1.63 7.39 -8.20
CA TYR A 68 -2.23 6.14 -7.74
C TYR A 68 -3.54 6.39 -6.99
N ALA A 69 -4.54 5.53 -7.25
CA ALA A 69 -5.76 5.48 -6.46
C ALA A 69 -5.44 4.99 -5.04
N TYR A 70 -5.99 5.66 -4.04
CA TYR A 70 -5.77 5.34 -2.63
C TYR A 70 -7.09 5.34 -1.88
N ARG A 71 -7.33 4.34 -1.04
CA ARG A 71 -8.53 4.20 -0.21
C ARG A 71 -8.11 3.81 1.21
N ILE A 72 -8.68 4.50 2.19
CA ILE A 72 -8.58 4.15 3.61
C ILE A 72 -9.87 3.43 3.99
N THR A 73 -9.77 2.38 4.80
CA THR A 73 -10.93 1.60 5.26
C THR A 73 -10.70 1.25 6.71
N ASP A 74 -11.74 1.40 7.53
CA ASP A 74 -11.69 0.95 8.91
C ASP A 74 -11.67 -0.58 8.97
N SER A 75 -11.10 -1.16 10.03
CA SER A 75 -11.17 -2.60 10.24
C SER A 75 -12.60 -3.06 10.43
N ASP A 76 -13.43 -2.24 11.07
CA ASP A 76 -14.81 -2.58 11.37
C ASP A 76 -15.63 -2.72 10.06
N ASP A 77 -15.40 -1.83 9.08
CA ASP A 77 -16.05 -1.86 7.76
C ASP A 77 -15.65 -3.08 6.92
N ILE A 78 -14.42 -3.60 7.12
CA ILE A 78 -13.94 -4.79 6.39
C ILE A 78 -14.63 -6.06 6.91
N LEU A 79 -14.86 -6.13 8.23
CA LEU A 79 -15.38 -7.31 8.90
C LEU A 79 -16.89 -7.45 8.78
N THR A 80 -17.61 -6.33 8.67
CA THR A 80 -19.06 -6.32 8.46
C THR A 80 -19.45 -6.64 7.02
N GLY A 81 -18.50 -6.59 6.08
CA GLY A 81 -18.71 -6.87 4.67
C GLY A 81 -19.62 -5.82 4.05
N ASP A 82 -19.04 -4.74 3.54
CA ASP A 82 -19.80 -3.68 2.86
C ASP A 82 -20.75 -4.25 1.78
N GLU A 83 -22.06 -4.16 2.05
CA GLU A 83 -23.18 -4.43 1.13
C GLU A 83 -23.47 -3.22 0.20
N THR A 84 -22.46 -2.42 -0.17
CA THR A 84 -22.68 -1.25 -1.06
C THR A 84 -22.26 -1.53 -2.49
#